data_AF-A0A5M6BQY9-F1
#
_entry.id   AF-A0A5M6BQY9-F1
#
_cell.length_a   1.000
_cell.length_b   1.000
_cell.length_c   1.000
_cell.angle_alpha   90.00
_cell.angle_beta   90.00
_cell.angle_gamma   90.00
#
_symmetry.space_group_name_H-M   'P 1'
#
loop_
_entity.id
_entity.type
_entity.pdbx_description
1 polymer ?
#
loop_
_entity_poly.entity_id
_entity_poly.type
_entity_poly.pdbx_seq_one_letter_code
_entity_poly.pdbx_strand_id
1 'polypeptide(L)'
;MFAARSSLLLIFTALLSFLPLTLASAVSQYHLDVTSQPSSCFVECHERLVVTMNLPGKGANSVNWIKENCQYDGWVNLMSLCLPMICNSPPSIAYAIEYGESFCSRAGAKNVVIPIPESYMESINGTYFKSEQYLESGANIKITTSATIVATLVGVAFLGICL
;
A
#
# COMPACT_ATOMS: atom_id res chain seq x y z
N MET A 1 -46.58 11.35 15.07
CA MET A 1 -45.12 11.31 15.34
C MET A 1 -44.48 10.14 14.58
N PHE A 2 -44.26 10.23 13.26
CA PHE A 2 -43.67 9.12 12.48
C PHE A 2 -42.77 9.56 11.32
N ALA A 3 -42.19 10.76 11.36
CA ALA A 3 -41.33 11.26 10.27
C ALA A 3 -39.82 11.29 10.62
N ALA A 4 -39.43 11.15 11.89
CA ALA A 4 -38.04 11.34 12.31
C ALA A 4 -37.15 10.08 12.21
N ARG A 5 -37.73 8.90 12.00
CA ARG A 5 -36.97 7.62 12.03
C ARG A 5 -36.36 7.23 10.68
N SER A 6 -36.86 7.74 9.56
CA SER A 6 -36.41 7.32 8.22
C SER A 6 -35.19 8.10 7.72
N SER A 7 -34.94 9.30 8.25
CA SER A 7 -33.82 10.16 7.83
C SER A 7 -32.48 9.76 8.45
N LEU A 8 -32.49 9.18 9.66
CA LEU A 8 -31.26 8.76 10.34
C LEU A 8 -30.61 7.54 9.67
N LEU A 9 -31.43 6.63 9.13
CA LEU A 9 -30.98 5.40 8.48
C LEU A 9 -30.30 5.67 7.13
N LEU A 10 -30.76 6.70 6.40
CA LEU A 10 -30.20 7.12 5.11
C LEU A 10 -28.86 7.89 5.28
N ILE A 11 -28.70 8.63 6.37
CA ILE A 11 -27.43 9.31 6.70
C ILE A 11 -26.36 8.28 7.08
N PHE A 12 -26.73 7.24 7.82
CA PHE A 12 -25.81 6.16 8.23
C PHE A 12 -25.33 5.31 7.05
N THR A 13 -26.23 5.00 6.11
CA THR A 13 -25.89 4.22 4.91
C THR A 13 -25.08 5.04 3.90
N ALA A 14 -25.33 6.35 3.77
CA ALA A 14 -24.51 7.24 2.95
C ALA A 14 -23.08 7.41 3.50
N LEU A 15 -22.89 7.45 4.83
CA LEU A 15 -21.57 7.54 5.47
C LEU A 15 -20.70 6.29 5.25
N LEU A 16 -21.31 5.10 5.25
CA LEU A 16 -20.60 3.83 5.06
C LEU A 16 -20.11 3.61 3.61
N SER A 17 -20.74 4.25 2.63
CA SER A 17 -20.32 4.21 1.21
C SER A 17 -19.20 5.19 0.86
N PHE A 18 -18.76 6.05 1.79
CA PHE A 18 -17.59 6.91 1.65
C PHE A 18 -16.33 6.32 2.30
N LEU A 19 -16.34 5.06 2.74
CA LEU A 19 -15.13 4.41 3.27
C LEU A 19 -14.19 4.10 2.11
N PRO A 20 -13.07 4.83 1.97
CA PRO A 20 -12.11 4.51 0.94
C PRO A 20 -11.42 3.21 1.35
N LEU A 21 -11.37 2.24 0.44
CA LEU A 21 -10.49 1.08 0.55
C LEU A 21 -9.05 1.58 0.44
N THR A 22 -8.43 1.94 1.56
CA THR A 22 -7.05 2.40 1.60
C THR A 22 -6.12 1.30 2.10
N LEU A 23 -5.06 1.09 1.34
CA LEU A 23 -3.92 0.30 1.77
C LEU A 23 -3.05 1.14 2.70
N ALA A 24 -2.56 0.50 3.74
CA ALA A 24 -1.72 1.04 4.79
C ALA A 24 -0.30 1.44 4.36
N SER A 25 0.36 2.39 5.05
CA SER A 25 1.77 2.78 4.76
C SER A 25 2.55 3.25 5.99
N ALA A 26 3.69 2.62 6.26
CA ALA A 26 4.67 3.04 7.26
C ALA A 26 5.47 4.28 6.82
N VAL A 27 5.71 4.48 5.51
CA VAL A 27 6.35 5.69 4.98
C VAL A 27 5.68 6.96 5.47
N SER A 28 4.34 6.98 5.44
CA SER A 28 3.59 8.15 5.93
C SER A 28 3.68 8.33 7.44
N GLN A 29 3.82 7.26 8.22
CA GLN A 29 3.90 7.36 9.69
C GLN A 29 5.21 7.96 10.15
N TYR A 30 6.30 7.61 9.46
CA TYR A 30 7.66 7.95 9.89
C TYR A 30 8.33 9.03 9.02
N HIS A 31 7.60 9.60 8.05
CA HIS A 31 8.10 10.62 7.11
C HIS A 31 9.38 10.18 6.39
N LEU A 32 9.48 8.89 6.07
CA LEU A 32 10.61 8.34 5.35
C LEU A 32 10.43 8.54 3.84
N ASP A 33 11.51 8.43 3.07
CA ASP A 33 11.43 8.51 1.61
C ASP A 33 11.98 7.24 0.97
N VAL A 34 11.07 6.39 0.47
CA VAL A 34 11.41 5.12 -0.19
C VAL A 34 12.21 5.27 -1.49
N THR A 35 12.31 6.48 -2.04
CA THR A 35 13.09 6.75 -3.24
C THR A 35 14.54 7.11 -2.94
N SER A 36 14.82 7.70 -1.77
CA SER A 36 16.14 8.21 -1.41
C SER A 36 16.76 7.58 -0.16
N GLN A 37 15.96 6.93 0.70
CA GLN A 37 16.41 6.34 1.96
C GLN A 37 16.27 4.81 1.91
N PRO A 38 17.36 4.06 1.68
CA PRO A 38 17.29 2.61 1.63
C PRO A 38 16.91 1.99 2.98
N SER A 39 15.97 1.03 2.95
CA SER A 39 15.73 0.16 4.10
C SER A 39 16.90 -0.82 4.23
N SER A 40 17.61 -0.77 5.36
CA SER A 40 18.78 -1.63 5.60
C SER A 40 18.43 -3.12 5.59
N CYS A 41 17.32 -3.51 6.22
CA CYS A 41 16.89 -4.92 6.22
C CYS A 41 16.37 -5.38 4.85
N PHE A 42 15.82 -4.49 4.02
CA PHE A 42 15.55 -4.81 2.61
C PHE A 42 16.85 -5.11 1.86
N VAL A 43 17.86 -4.23 1.98
CA VAL A 43 19.15 -4.38 1.29
C VAL A 43 19.81 -5.69 1.69
N GLU A 44 19.84 -6.00 2.99
CA GLU A 44 20.39 -7.27 3.49
C GLU A 44 19.66 -8.49 2.91
N CYS A 45 18.33 -8.48 2.90
CA CYS A 45 17.55 -9.56 2.29
C CYS A 45 17.84 -9.69 0.80
N HIS A 46 17.80 -8.58 0.06
CA HIS A 46 18.08 -8.55 -1.36
C HIS A 46 19.46 -9.14 -1.69
N GLU A 47 20.50 -8.72 -0.98
CA GLU A 47 21.87 -9.21 -1.16
C GLU A 47 21.98 -10.72 -0.93
N ARG A 48 21.36 -11.24 0.14
CA ARG A 48 21.32 -12.69 0.42
C ARG A 48 20.66 -13.45 -0.73
N LEU A 49 19.56 -12.94 -1.28
CA LEU A 49 18.83 -13.59 -2.36
C LEU A 49 19.57 -13.57 -3.69
N VAL A 50 20.15 -12.44 -4.10
CA VAL A 50 20.84 -12.36 -5.40
C VAL A 50 22.10 -13.24 -5.44
N VAL A 51 22.70 -13.53 -4.29
CA VAL A 51 23.83 -14.49 -4.18
C VAL A 51 23.34 -15.94 -4.20
N THR A 52 22.26 -16.25 -3.48
CA THR A 52 21.81 -17.64 -3.28
C THR A 52 20.96 -18.17 -4.43
N MET A 53 20.16 -17.32 -5.06
CA MET A 53 19.28 -17.71 -6.14
C MET A 53 19.99 -17.75 -7.49
N ASN A 54 19.42 -18.50 -8.44
CA ASN A 54 19.79 -18.42 -9.84
C ASN A 54 18.85 -17.47 -10.57
N LEU A 55 19.10 -16.16 -10.43
CA LEU A 55 18.28 -15.13 -11.07
C LEU A 55 18.74 -14.88 -12.53
N PRO A 56 17.82 -14.47 -13.43
CA PRO A 56 18.19 -13.90 -14.71
C PRO A 56 19.19 -12.75 -14.53
N GLY A 57 20.28 -12.75 -15.30
CA GLY A 57 21.30 -11.70 -15.24
C GLY A 57 22.17 -11.72 -13.99
N LYS A 58 22.30 -12.86 -13.30
CA LYS A 58 23.15 -13.00 -12.11
C LYS A 58 24.56 -12.43 -12.35
N GLY A 59 25.00 -11.56 -11.44
CA GLY A 59 26.30 -10.87 -11.51
C GLY A 59 26.29 -9.58 -12.34
N ALA A 60 25.18 -9.22 -12.96
CA ALA A 60 25.03 -7.96 -13.68
C ALA A 60 24.17 -6.98 -12.88
N ASN A 61 24.67 -5.75 -12.73
CA ASN A 61 23.97 -4.67 -12.03
C ASN A 61 23.43 -3.67 -13.06
N SER A 62 22.22 -3.92 -13.58
CA SER A 62 21.53 -3.01 -14.49
C SER A 62 20.05 -2.91 -14.14
N VAL A 63 19.44 -1.77 -14.49
CA VAL A 63 18.01 -1.53 -14.26
C VAL A 63 17.13 -2.59 -14.93
N ASN A 64 17.54 -3.10 -16.10
CA ASN A 64 16.82 -4.16 -16.80
C ASN A 64 16.81 -5.47 -15.98
N TRP A 65 17.93 -5.82 -15.35
CA TRP A 65 18.02 -7.01 -14.51
C TRP A 65 17.26 -6.85 -13.21
N ILE A 66 17.28 -5.66 -12.61
CA ILE A 66 16.45 -5.34 -11.44
C ILE A 66 14.96 -5.56 -11.77
N LYS A 67 14.51 -5.04 -12.91
CA LYS A 67 13.13 -5.23 -13.38
C LYS A 67 12.78 -6.70 -13.50
N GLU A 68 13.61 -7.50 -14.17
CA GLU A 68 13.38 -8.93 -14.34
C GLU A 68 13.37 -9.68 -13.00
N ASN A 69 14.27 -9.35 -12.07
CA ASN A 69 14.33 -9.95 -10.75
C ASN A 69 13.07 -9.63 -9.93
N CYS A 70 12.59 -8.39 -9.99
CA CYS A 70 11.34 -7.95 -9.35
C CYS A 70 10.08 -8.63 -9.90
N GLN A 71 10.12 -9.14 -11.13
CA GLN A 71 9.03 -9.89 -11.75
C GLN A 71 9.15 -11.41 -11.56
N TYR A 72 10.22 -11.86 -10.88
CA TYR A 72 10.44 -13.27 -10.62
C TYR A 72 9.76 -13.67 -9.31
N ASP A 73 8.73 -14.51 -9.39
CA ASP A 73 7.94 -14.94 -8.22
C ASP A 73 8.80 -15.52 -7.10
N GLY A 74 9.86 -16.27 -7.46
CA GLY A 74 10.79 -16.81 -6.49
C GLY A 74 11.51 -15.73 -5.67
N TRP A 75 11.82 -14.59 -6.29
CA TRP A 75 12.46 -13.47 -5.60
C TRP A 75 11.46 -12.79 -4.67
N VAL A 76 10.24 -12.52 -5.15
CA VAL A 76 9.16 -11.91 -4.35
C VAL A 76 8.83 -12.76 -3.13
N ASN A 77 8.66 -14.08 -3.32
CA ASN A 77 8.35 -15.02 -2.25
C ASN A 77 9.47 -15.12 -1.21
N LEU A 78 10.74 -15.13 -1.64
CA LEU A 78 11.84 -15.19 -0.70
C LEU A 78 12.09 -13.84 0.01
N MET A 79 11.82 -12.71 -0.65
CA MET A 79 11.80 -11.40 0.02
C MET A 79 10.73 -11.38 1.12
N SER A 80 9.51 -11.83 0.79
CA SER A 80 8.39 -11.96 1.74
C SER A 80 8.78 -12.73 3.00
N LEU A 81 9.49 -13.86 2.85
CA LEU A 81 9.96 -14.66 3.97
C LEU A 81 11.16 -14.05 4.70
N CYS A 82 12.08 -13.41 3.97
CA CYS A 82 13.30 -12.86 4.54
C CYS A 82 13.04 -11.64 5.42
N LEU A 83 12.17 -10.73 4.99
CA LEU A 83 11.96 -9.45 5.67
C LEU A 83 11.57 -9.63 7.15
N PRO A 84 10.62 -10.52 7.52
CA PRO A 84 10.30 -10.79 8.92
C PRO A 84 11.42 -11.43 9.74
N MET A 85 12.39 -12.09 9.10
CA MET A 85 13.52 -12.72 9.78
C MET A 85 14.65 -11.72 10.09
N ILE A 86 14.82 -10.70 9.23
CA ILE A 86 15.94 -9.76 9.31
C ILE A 86 15.54 -8.42 9.90
N CYS A 87 14.34 -7.92 9.61
CA CYS A 87 13.89 -6.64 10.14
C CYS A 87 13.52 -6.77 11.63
N ASN A 88 13.96 -5.80 12.45
CA ASN A 88 13.85 -5.87 13.92
C ASN A 88 12.47 -5.51 14.48
N SER A 89 11.54 -5.02 13.66
CA SER A 89 10.22 -4.57 14.13
C SER A 89 9.16 -4.59 13.01
N PRO A 90 7.86 -4.65 13.35
CA PRO A 90 6.78 -4.55 12.36
C PRO A 90 6.84 -3.28 11.50
N PRO A 91 7.07 -2.06 12.05
CA PRO A 91 7.29 -0.87 11.25
C PRO A 91 8.46 -0.98 10.27
N SER A 92 9.56 -1.59 10.69
CA SER A 92 10.72 -1.81 9.82
C SER A 92 10.40 -2.74 8.64
N ILE A 93 9.58 -3.77 8.88
CA ILE A 93 9.11 -4.68 7.83
C ILE A 93 8.22 -3.94 6.84
N ALA A 94 7.25 -3.16 7.32
CA ALA A 94 6.38 -2.35 6.48
C ALA A 94 7.18 -1.38 5.61
N TYR A 95 8.14 -0.67 6.21
CA TYR A 95 9.02 0.22 5.47
C TYR A 95 9.89 -0.51 4.43
N ALA A 96 10.39 -1.70 4.76
CA ALA A 96 11.17 -2.52 3.84
C ALA A 96 10.35 -3.01 2.64
N ILE A 97 9.08 -3.37 2.86
CA ILE A 97 8.13 -3.71 1.78
C ILE A 97 7.90 -2.50 0.89
N GLU A 98 7.53 -1.36 1.45
CA GLU A 98 7.27 -0.12 0.69
C GLU A 98 8.51 0.35 -0.09
N TYR A 99 9.70 0.22 0.53
CA TYR A 99 10.96 0.47 -0.16
C TYR A 99 11.18 -0.51 -1.33
N GLY A 100 10.92 -1.81 -1.12
CA GLY A 100 11.08 -2.83 -2.15
C GLY A 100 10.15 -2.66 -3.34
N GLU A 101 8.88 -2.33 -3.09
CA GLU A 101 7.91 -2.02 -4.14
C GLU A 101 8.32 -0.76 -4.92
N SER A 102 8.80 0.27 -4.22
CA SER A 102 9.37 1.47 -4.85
C SER A 102 10.64 1.16 -5.65
N PHE A 103 11.53 0.31 -5.15
CA PHE A 103 12.74 -0.15 -5.83
C PHE A 103 12.39 -0.83 -7.16
N CYS A 104 11.40 -1.74 -7.16
CA CYS A 104 10.91 -2.39 -8.37
C CYS A 104 10.22 -1.42 -9.32
N SER A 105 9.41 -0.51 -8.79
CA SER A 105 8.71 0.51 -9.57
C SER A 105 9.68 1.44 -10.31
N ARG A 106 10.77 1.89 -9.64
CA ARG A 106 11.84 2.70 -10.26
C ARG A 106 12.58 1.97 -11.37
N ALA A 107 12.67 0.64 -11.31
CA ALA A 107 13.21 -0.17 -12.38
C ALA A 107 12.23 -0.45 -13.54
N GLY A 108 10.97 -0.01 -13.39
CA GLY A 108 9.92 -0.20 -14.40
C GLY A 108 9.12 -1.50 -14.23
N ALA A 109 9.31 -2.25 -13.14
CA ALA A 109 8.42 -3.33 -12.73
C ALA A 109 7.26 -2.74 -11.93
N LYS A 110 6.13 -2.48 -12.61
CA LYS A 110 4.93 -1.92 -11.98
C LYS A 110 4.11 -3.02 -11.31
N ASN A 111 3.41 -2.66 -10.23
CA ASN A 111 2.48 -3.54 -9.50
C ASN A 111 3.13 -4.76 -8.85
N VAL A 112 4.43 -4.68 -8.52
CA VAL A 112 5.07 -5.68 -7.66
C VAL A 112 4.56 -5.47 -6.25
N VAL A 113 4.06 -6.53 -5.63
CA VAL A 113 3.59 -6.55 -4.25
C VAL A 113 4.42 -7.59 -3.52
N ILE A 114 5.07 -7.20 -2.42
CA ILE A 114 5.80 -8.13 -1.56
C ILE A 114 4.87 -8.48 -0.40
N PRO A 115 4.24 -9.67 -0.41
CA PRO A 115 3.26 -10.01 0.62
C PRO A 115 3.96 -10.20 1.97
N ILE A 116 3.22 -9.98 3.05
CA ILE A 116 3.66 -10.42 4.39
C ILE A 116 3.23 -11.88 4.56
N PRO A 117 4.12 -12.79 4.99
CA PRO A 117 3.76 -14.19 5.21
C PRO A 117 2.58 -14.30 6.19
N GLU A 118 1.66 -15.21 5.91
CA GLU A 118 0.47 -15.44 6.76
C GLU A 118 0.87 -15.79 8.20
N SER A 119 1.91 -16.61 8.37
CA SER A 119 2.46 -16.95 9.69
C SER A 119 2.92 -15.74 10.49
N TYR A 120 3.41 -14.69 9.83
CA TYR A 120 3.77 -13.44 10.50
C TYR A 120 2.51 -12.60 10.81
N MET A 121 1.55 -12.56 9.90
CA MET A 121 0.27 -11.86 10.09
C MET A 121 -0.57 -12.45 11.24
N GLU A 122 -0.41 -13.74 11.52
CA GLU A 122 -1.05 -14.45 12.64
C GLU A 122 -0.29 -14.28 13.97
N SER A 123 0.97 -13.83 13.92
CA SER A 123 1.77 -13.59 15.12
C SER A 123 1.31 -12.33 15.88
N ILE A 124 1.81 -12.17 17.12
CA ILE A 124 1.59 -10.95 17.93
C ILE A 124 2.00 -9.69 17.15
N ASN A 125 3.12 -9.79 16.41
CA ASN A 125 3.67 -8.70 15.62
C ASN A 125 2.81 -8.35 14.38
N GLY A 126 1.95 -9.28 13.94
CA GLY A 126 0.96 -9.04 12.89
C GLY A 126 -0.12 -8.02 13.29
N THR A 127 -0.29 -7.75 14.59
CA THR A 127 -1.25 -6.75 15.10
C THR A 127 -0.98 -5.35 14.56
N TYR A 128 0.30 -4.97 14.38
CA TYR A 128 0.67 -3.69 13.77
C TYR A 128 0.04 -3.50 12.39
N PHE A 129 0.10 -4.54 11.55
CA PHE A 129 -0.43 -4.51 10.19
C PHE A 129 -1.96 -4.50 10.12
N LYS A 130 -2.62 -4.82 11.25
CA LYS A 130 -4.07 -4.76 11.43
C LYS A 130 -4.52 -3.49 12.17
N SER A 131 -3.58 -2.65 12.62
CA SER A 131 -3.89 -1.46 13.41
C SER A 131 -4.46 -0.35 12.54
N GLU A 132 -5.44 0.39 13.07
CA GLU A 132 -6.04 1.54 12.38
C GLU A 132 -4.98 2.57 11.99
N GLN A 133 -3.99 2.83 12.86
CA GLN A 133 -2.93 3.80 12.59
C GLN A 133 -2.13 3.46 11.32
N TYR A 134 -1.86 2.17 11.09
CA TYR A 134 -1.18 1.69 9.89
C TYR A 134 -2.08 1.80 8.66
N LEU A 135 -3.33 1.37 8.78
CA LEU A 135 -4.32 1.45 7.70
C LEU A 135 -4.62 2.91 7.27
N GLU A 136 -4.67 3.84 8.22
CA GLU A 136 -4.94 5.27 8.01
C GLU A 136 -3.75 6.03 7.43
N SER A 137 -2.51 5.68 7.81
CA SER A 137 -1.34 6.43 7.37
C SER A 137 -1.10 6.33 5.86
N GLY A 138 -1.48 5.22 5.22
CA GLY A 138 -1.45 5.12 3.75
C GLY A 138 -2.46 6.00 3.00
N ALA A 139 -3.47 6.53 3.69
CA ALA A 139 -4.47 7.42 3.09
C ALA A 139 -3.92 8.83 2.75
N ASN A 140 -2.78 9.23 3.32
CA ASN A 140 -2.21 10.57 3.10
C ASN A 140 -1.27 10.68 1.89
N ILE A 141 -0.89 9.56 1.26
CA ILE A 141 0.02 9.54 0.10
C ILE A 141 -0.78 9.30 -1.19
N LYS A 142 -1.76 10.15 -1.50
CA LYS A 142 -2.29 10.40 -2.86
C LYS A 142 -3.46 11.40 -2.78
N ILE A 143 -3.20 12.70 -3.00
CA ILE A 143 -3.93 13.53 -3.99
C ILE A 143 -3.02 14.71 -4.37
N THR A 144 -2.09 14.48 -5.30
CA THR A 144 -1.65 15.54 -6.24
C THR A 144 -1.89 14.99 -7.64
N THR A 145 -3.09 15.20 -8.17
CA THR A 145 -3.34 15.17 -9.62
C THR A 145 -4.47 16.15 -9.91
N SER A 146 -4.03 17.26 -10.47
CA SER A 146 -4.70 18.30 -11.24
C SER A 146 -6.15 18.03 -11.69
N ALA A 147 -7.02 18.97 -11.31
CA ALA A 147 -8.09 19.57 -12.10
C ALA A 147 -8.94 18.66 -13.01
N THR A 148 -10.20 18.45 -12.61
CA THR A 148 -11.32 18.62 -13.54
C THR A 148 -12.47 19.32 -12.83
N ILE A 149 -12.75 20.53 -13.30
CA ILE A 149 -13.93 21.32 -13.01
C ILE A 149 -15.16 20.53 -13.46
N VAL A 150 -16.09 20.26 -12.56
CA VAL A 150 -17.52 20.24 -12.91
C VAL A 150 -18.23 21.13 -11.92
N ALA A 151 -18.21 22.42 -12.25
CA ALA A 151 -19.13 23.37 -11.68
C ALA A 151 -20.57 23.02 -12.13
N THR A 152 -21.47 23.11 -11.16
CA THR A 152 -22.88 23.52 -11.28
C THR A 152 -23.83 22.67 -12.12
N LEU A 153 -24.87 22.14 -11.46
CA LEU A 153 -26.26 22.50 -11.73
C LEU A 153 -27.08 22.38 -10.44
N VAL A 154 -27.14 23.48 -9.68
CA VAL A 154 -28.26 23.77 -8.78
C VAL A 154 -29.37 24.32 -9.68
N GLY A 155 -30.31 23.47 -10.06
CA GLY A 155 -31.52 23.83 -10.78
C GLY A 155 -32.73 23.59 -9.89
N VAL A 156 -33.14 24.62 -9.17
CA VAL A 156 -34.45 24.69 -8.51
C VAL A 156 -35.52 24.83 -9.61
N ALA A 157 -36.45 23.87 -9.69
CA ALA A 157 -37.74 24.03 -10.36
C ALA A 157 -38.76 23.18 -9.58
N PHE A 158 -39.52 23.80 -8.67
CA PHE A 158 -40.90 24.26 -8.87
C PHE A 158 -41.93 23.12 -9.04
N LEU A 159 -42.75 22.96 -7.99
CA LEU A 159 -44.22 22.77 -7.99
C LEU A 159 -44.87 22.06 -9.18
N GLY A 160 -45.59 20.96 -8.90
CA GLY A 160 -46.64 20.49 -9.81
C GLY A 160 -47.09 19.05 -9.57
N ILE A 161 -47.80 18.79 -8.47
CA ILE A 161 -48.67 17.61 -8.36
C ILE A 161 -49.87 17.85 -9.29
N CYS A 162 -50.07 16.95 -10.25
CA CYS A 162 -51.34 16.75 -10.94
C CYS A 162 -51.60 15.26 -11.00
N LEU A 163 -52.28 14.74 -9.97
CA LEU A 163 -53.40 13.79 -10.02
C LEU A 163 -53.92 13.55 -8.59
#